data_AF-A0A1P8EN72-F1
#
_entry.id   AF-A0A1P8EN72-F1
#
_cell.length_a   1.000
_cell.length_b   1.000
_cell.length_c   1.000
_cell.angle_alpha   90.00
_cell.angle_beta   90.00
_cell.angle_gamma   90.00
#
_symmetry.space_group_name_H-M   'P 1'
#
loop_
_entity.id
_entity.type
_entity.pdbx_description
1 polymer ?
#
loop_
_entity_poly.entity_id
_entity_poly.type
_entity_poly.pdbx_seq_one_letter_code
_entity_poly.pdbx_strand_id
1 'polypeptide(L)'
;MTGQNKRISKEEREKLIFESLSEEAKQKVMKFRASIKLYFKTQKHAAEVLGCTQPNVSRYCSGRIGVPHRIAKKLQEHTKKKVLITDIFFDRKA
;
A
#
# COMPACT_ATOMS: atom_id res chain seq x y z
N MET A 1 4.49 -32.28 -24.37
CA MET A 1 4.06 -31.65 -23.09
C MET A 1 4.21 -30.14 -23.24
N THR A 2 3.17 -29.44 -23.70
CA THR A 2 3.20 -27.98 -23.88
C THR A 2 2.96 -27.32 -22.52
N GLY A 3 4.04 -26.85 -21.88
CA GLY A 3 3.96 -26.03 -20.68
C GLY A 3 3.25 -24.72 -21.00
N GLN A 4 1.96 -24.63 -20.67
CA GLN A 4 1.23 -23.38 -20.72
C GLN A 4 1.87 -22.43 -19.72
N ASN A 5 2.65 -21.47 -20.21
CA ASN A 5 3.19 -20.38 -19.42
C ASN A 5 2.02 -19.44 -19.10
N LYS A 6 1.21 -19.80 -18.10
CA LYS A 6 -0.02 -19.10 -17.71
C LYS A 6 0.37 -17.72 -17.20
N ARG A 7 0.27 -16.70 -18.06
CA ARG A 7 0.46 -15.29 -17.68
C ARG A 7 -0.65 -14.95 -16.68
N ILE A 8 -0.35 -15.04 -15.39
CA ILE A 8 -1.21 -14.53 -14.32
C ILE A 8 -1.42 -13.02 -14.53
N SER A 9 -2.68 -12.60 -14.37
CA SER A 9 -3.06 -11.20 -14.50
C SER A 9 -2.44 -10.35 -13.38
N LYS A 10 -2.39 -9.03 -13.59
CA LYS A 10 -1.89 -8.09 -12.57
C LYS A 10 -2.68 -8.22 -11.26
N GLU A 11 -4.00 -8.36 -11.35
CA GLU A 11 -4.90 -8.44 -10.20
C GLU A 11 -4.67 -9.74 -9.42
N GLU A 12 -4.53 -10.88 -10.11
CA GLU A 12 -4.18 -12.15 -9.46
C GLU A 12 -2.83 -12.06 -8.76
N ARG A 13 -1.83 -11.42 -9.38
CA ARG A 13 -0.52 -11.23 -8.76
C ARG A 13 -0.60 -10.36 -7.50
N GLU A 14 -1.39 -9.29 -7.52
CA GLU A 14 -1.58 -8.43 -6.34
C GLU A 14 -2.34 -9.15 -5.23
N LYS A 15 -3.32 -10.00 -5.58
CA LYS A 15 -4.03 -10.85 -4.62
C LYS A 15 -3.08 -11.84 -3.94
N LEU A 16 -2.26 -12.56 -4.71
CA LEU A 16 -1.26 -13.50 -4.16
C LEU A 16 -0.26 -12.78 -3.24
N ILE A 17 0.19 -11.58 -3.61
CA ILE A 17 1.06 -10.76 -2.77
C ILE A 17 0.38 -10.44 -1.45
N PHE A 18 -0.85 -9.93 -1.49
CA PHE A 18 -1.59 -9.57 -0.28
C PHE A 18 -1.88 -10.78 0.61
N GLU A 19 -2.22 -11.93 0.02
CA GLU A 19 -2.48 -13.18 0.73
C GLU A 19 -1.22 -13.73 1.43
N SER A 20 -0.03 -13.52 0.84
CA SER A 20 1.26 -13.92 1.42
C SER A 20 1.73 -13.07 2.61
N LEU A 21 1.04 -11.97 2.92
CA LEU A 21 1.39 -11.10 4.04
C LEU A 21 0.96 -11.71 5.37
N SER A 22 1.64 -11.34 6.46
CA SER A 22 1.15 -11.60 7.81
C SER A 22 -0.18 -10.89 8.06
N GLU A 23 -1.00 -11.40 8.99
CA GLU A 23 -2.28 -10.79 9.33
C GLU A 23 -2.14 -9.32 9.78
N GLU A 24 -1.08 -9.01 10.54
CA GLU A 24 -0.77 -7.63 10.92
C GLU A 24 -0.48 -6.74 9.69
N ALA A 25 0.34 -7.22 8.76
CA ALA A 25 0.65 -6.47 7.54
C ALA A 25 -0.59 -6.29 6.65
N LYS A 26 -1.46 -7.30 6.54
CA LYS A 26 -2.75 -7.17 5.83
C LYS A 26 -3.61 -6.07 6.42
N GLN A 27 -3.75 -6.02 7.74
CA GLN A 27 -4.51 -4.97 8.43
C GLN A 27 -3.94 -3.58 8.12
N LYS A 28 -2.62 -3.42 8.17
CA LYS A 28 -1.95 -2.14 7.89
C LYS A 28 -2.11 -1.71 6.43
N VAL A 29 -1.99 -2.65 5.48
CA VAL A 29 -2.26 -2.38 4.04
C VAL A 29 -3.71 -1.97 3.84
N MET A 30 -4.67 -2.64 4.47
CA MET A 30 -6.09 -2.29 4.38
C MET A 30 -6.36 -0.88 4.93
N LYS A 31 -5.80 -0.55 6.10
CA LYS A 31 -5.91 0.79 6.69
C LYS A 31 -5.27 1.86 5.80
N PHE A 32 -4.09 1.60 5.25
CA PHE A 32 -3.45 2.52 4.30
C PHE A 32 -4.33 2.71 3.06
N ARG A 33 -4.81 1.62 2.44
CA ARG A 33 -5.68 1.66 1.25
C ARG A 33 -6.98 2.44 1.52
N ALA A 34 -7.62 2.22 2.66
CA ALA A 34 -8.81 2.95 3.08
C ALA A 34 -8.52 4.45 3.25
N SER A 35 -7.39 4.79 3.88
CA SER A 35 -6.95 6.17 4.07
C SER A 35 -6.70 6.88 2.74
N ILE A 36 -6.08 6.18 1.77
CA ILE A 36 -5.87 6.73 0.42
C ILE A 36 -7.21 7.06 -0.26
N LYS A 37 -8.22 6.17 -0.15
CA LYS A 37 -9.55 6.40 -0.73
C LYS A 37 -10.32 7.53 -0.04
N LEU A 38 -10.18 7.67 1.28
CA LEU A 38 -10.96 8.62 2.06
C LEU A 38 -10.41 10.05 1.97
N TYR A 39 -9.09 10.22 2.00
CA TYR A 39 -8.46 11.54 2.13
C TYR A 39 -7.88 12.08 0.82
N PHE A 40 -7.81 11.28 -0.24
CA PHE A 40 -7.23 11.72 -1.51
C PHE A 40 -8.16 11.44 -2.69
N LYS A 41 -8.23 12.39 -3.61
CA LYS A 41 -9.02 12.27 -4.85
C LYS A 41 -8.50 11.16 -5.75
N THR A 42 -7.17 11.02 -5.85
CA THR A 42 -6.50 10.04 -6.72
C THR A 42 -5.19 9.59 -6.09
N GLN A 43 -4.63 8.47 -6.58
CA GLN A 43 -3.28 8.04 -6.19
C GLN A 43 -2.19 9.03 -6.63
N LYS A 44 -2.42 9.80 -7.70
CA LYS A 44 -1.50 10.86 -8.13
C LYS A 44 -1.48 11.99 -7.11
N HIS A 45 -2.65 12.46 -6.68
CA HIS A 45 -2.77 13.46 -5.62
C HIS A 45 -2.14 12.97 -4.30
N ALA A 46 -2.35 11.70 -3.93
CA ALA A 46 -1.69 11.10 -2.77
C ALA A 46 -0.16 11.10 -2.92
N ALA A 47 0.35 10.78 -4.10
CA ALA A 47 1.79 10.76 -4.35
C ALA A 47 2.42 12.15 -4.19
N GLU A 48 1.78 13.19 -4.72
CA GLU A 48 2.19 14.59 -4.59
C GLU A 48 2.25 15.02 -3.12
N VAL A 49 1.16 14.82 -2.37
CA VAL A 49 1.08 15.19 -0.94
C VAL A 49 2.07 14.40 -0.09
N LEU A 50 2.19 13.09 -0.32
CA LEU A 50 3.10 12.22 0.44
C LEU A 50 4.56 12.36 -0.03
N GLY A 51 4.82 13.08 -1.12
CA GLY A 51 6.14 13.25 -1.72
C GLY A 51 6.78 11.93 -2.14
N CYS A 52 6.04 11.13 -2.90
CA CYS A 52 6.51 9.90 -3.52
C CYS A 52 5.95 9.79 -4.96
N THR A 53 6.17 8.67 -5.64
CA THR A 53 5.63 8.44 -6.98
C THR A 53 4.29 7.71 -6.93
N GLN A 54 3.39 7.97 -7.88
CA GLN A 54 2.10 7.26 -7.96
C GLN A 54 2.26 5.73 -8.04
N PRO A 55 3.25 5.17 -8.77
CA PRO A 55 3.56 3.75 -8.68
C PRO A 55 3.89 3.25 -7.27
N ASN A 56 4.57 4.03 -6.44
CA ASN A 56 4.84 3.64 -5.05
C ASN A 56 3.55 3.60 -4.23
N VAL A 57 2.66 4.58 -4.39
CA VAL A 57 1.32 4.54 -3.75
C VAL A 57 0.57 3.28 -4.14
N SER A 58 0.57 2.91 -5.42
CA SER A 58 -0.05 1.66 -5.88
C SER A 58 0.58 0.41 -5.24
N ARG A 59 1.91 0.38 -5.08
CA ARG A 59 2.63 -0.75 -4.46
C ARG A 59 2.38 -0.84 -2.95
N TYR A 60 2.23 0.29 -2.26
CA TYR A 60 1.82 0.32 -0.85
C TYR A 60 0.40 -0.23 -0.69
N CYS A 61 -0.53 0.21 -1.54
CA CYS A 61 -1.93 -0.24 -1.51
C CYS A 61 -2.11 -1.73 -1.81
N SER A 62 -1.19 -2.35 -2.55
CA SER A 62 -1.19 -3.81 -2.79
C SER A 62 -0.33 -4.59 -1.78
N GLY A 63 0.38 -3.90 -0.89
CA GLY A 63 1.33 -4.54 0.04
C GLY A 63 2.56 -5.12 -0.64
N ARG A 64 2.82 -4.78 -1.91
CA ARG A 64 4.03 -5.21 -2.64
C ARG A 64 5.31 -4.62 -2.05
N ILE A 65 5.23 -3.47 -1.40
CA ILE A 65 6.31 -2.93 -0.58
C ILE A 65 5.70 -2.38 0.71
N GLY A 66 6.51 -2.38 1.78
CA GLY A 66 6.11 -1.77 3.06
C GLY A 66 5.89 -0.27 2.93
N VAL A 67 5.05 0.29 3.80
CA VAL A 67 4.86 1.76 3.90
C VAL A 67 5.98 2.32 4.78
N PRO A 68 6.92 3.12 4.23
CA PRO A 68 8.02 3.64 5.03
C PRO A 68 7.52 4.63 6.09
N HIS A 69 8.23 4.70 7.22
CA HIS A 69 7.88 5.59 8.33
C HIS A 69 7.69 7.05 7.89
N ARG A 70 8.53 7.54 6.97
CA ARG A 70 8.41 8.90 6.40
C ARG A 70 7.06 9.13 5.71
N ILE A 71 6.55 8.14 4.97
CA ILE A 71 5.27 8.23 4.25
C ILE A 71 4.12 8.14 5.26
N ALA A 72 4.21 7.23 6.22
CA ALA A 72 3.23 7.11 7.29
C ALA A 72 3.11 8.40 8.12
N LYS A 73 4.24 9.04 8.44
CA LYS A 73 4.29 10.32 9.17
C LYS A 73 3.59 11.43 8.40
N LYS A 74 3.88 11.58 7.10
CA LYS A 74 3.22 12.57 6.25
C LYS A 74 1.71 12.33 6.14
N LEU A 75 1.29 11.06 6.06
CA LEU A 75 -0.14 10.74 6.04
C LEU A 75 -0.81 11.12 7.38
N GLN A 76 -0.16 10.85 8.51
CA GLN A 76 -0.64 11.27 9.82
C GLN A 76 -0.77 12.79 9.93
N GLU A 77 0.23 13.54 9.46
CA GLU A 77 0.20 15.02 9.43
C GLU A 77 -0.95 15.53 8.55
N HIS A 78 -1.09 15.00 7.34
CA HIS A 78 -2.15 15.40 6.40
C HIS A 78 -3.56 15.11 6.95
N THR A 79 -3.72 13.97 7.62
CA THR A 79 -5.01 13.55 8.20
C THR A 79 -5.27 14.16 9.58
N LYS A 80 -4.41 15.07 10.07
CA LYS A 80 -4.49 15.68 11.41
C LYS A 80 -4.62 14.61 12.52
N LYS A 81 -3.78 13.58 12.45
CA LYS A 81 -3.73 12.43 13.38
C LYS A 81 -4.96 11.51 13.39
N LYS A 82 -5.88 11.63 12.41
CA LYS A 82 -6.98 10.66 12.25
C LYS A 82 -6.50 9.28 11.77
N VAL A 83 -5.35 9.23 11.10
CA VAL A 83 -4.64 8.00 10.74
C VAL A 83 -3.30 8.04 11.45
N LEU A 84 -3.04 7.09 12.35
CA LEU A 84 -1.78 7.06 13.09
C LEU A 84 -0.69 6.32 12.32
N ILE A 85 0.57 6.67 12.56
CA ILE A 85 1.72 6.00 11.94
C ILE A 85 1.68 4.50 12.24
N THR A 86 1.43 4.12 13.49
CA THR A 86 1.39 2.72 13.96
C THR A 86 0.35 1.87 13.25
N ASP A 87 -0.72 2.49 12.73
CA ASP A 87 -1.81 1.82 12.03
C ASP A 87 -1.48 1.43 10.58
N ILE A 88 -0.46 2.05 9.99
CA ILE A 88 -0.17 1.91 8.56
C ILE A 88 1.30 1.61 8.26
N PHE A 89 2.20 1.92 9.19
CA PHE A 89 3.62 1.64 9.05
C PHE A 89 3.87 0.13 9.19
N PHE A 90 4.45 -0.45 8.15
CA PHE A 90 5.03 -1.78 8.23
C PHE A 90 6.24 -1.86 7.32
N ASP A 91 7.23 -2.59 7.80
CA ASP A 91 8.38 -2.97 7.00
C ASP A 91 8.06 -4.30 6.32
N ARG A 92 8.28 -4.36 5.01
CA ARG A 92 8.28 -5.61 4.26
C ARG A 92 9.74 -6.00 4.12
N LYS A 93 10.42 -6.30 5.24
CA LYS A 93 11.71 -6.98 5.15
C LYS A 93 11.45 -8.28 4.41
N ALA A 94 12.17 -8.46 3.31
CA ALA A 94 12.13 -9.65 2.47
C ALA A 94 12.48 -10.90 3.29
#